data_AF-A0A0F9PB61-F1
#
_entry.id   AF-A0A0F9PB61-F1
#
_cell.length_a   1.000
_cell.length_b   1.000
_cell.length_c   1.000
_cell.angle_alpha   90.00
_cell.angle_beta   90.00
_cell.angle_gamma   90.00
#
_symmetry.space_group_name_H-M   'P 1'
#
loop_
_entity.id
_entity.type
_entity.pdbx_description
1 polymer ?
#
loop_
_entity_poly.entity_id
_entity_poly.type
_entity_poly.pdbx_seq_one_letter_code
_entity_poly.pdbx_strand_id
1 'polypeptide(L)'
;MKINDILRASGVTRWHIVRTVAPQSLAEHTFDVTMIARAIAKIAGYDDYEIMKAAMLHDLDEIYTGDIPTPTKVRARENGIELNDLYAKVTGRELSYNETLIIQIADKLADLYWLSMYGLGSHASKGLKWMWDQYQELLDTSSIPNNIKEAAREVEVDVFSEEFTI
;
A
#
# COMPACT_ATOMS: atom_id res chain seq x y z
N MET A 1 -7.63 17.56 10.28
CA MET A 1 -6.67 16.78 11.09
C MET A 1 -5.64 17.73 11.69
N LYS A 2 -5.30 17.63 12.98
CA LYS A 2 -4.25 18.48 13.56
C LYS A 2 -2.89 17.84 13.31
N ILE A 3 -1.82 18.64 13.20
CA ILE A 3 -0.47 18.12 12.94
C ILE A 3 -0.03 17.13 14.02
N ASN A 4 -0.35 17.39 15.30
CA ASN A 4 -0.03 16.45 16.38
C ASN A 4 -0.75 15.11 16.25
N ASP A 5 -1.90 15.02 15.56
CA ASP A 5 -2.55 13.75 15.27
C ASP A 5 -1.74 12.97 14.23
N ILE A 6 -1.31 13.63 13.15
CA ILE A 6 -0.50 13.04 12.07
C ILE A 6 0.80 12.45 12.63
N LEU A 7 1.45 13.17 13.56
CA LEU A 7 2.70 12.71 14.18
C LEU A 7 2.55 11.41 14.98
N ARG A 8 1.32 10.94 15.25
CA ARG A 8 1.07 9.66 15.94
C ARG A 8 1.18 8.45 15.01
N ALA A 9 1.24 8.63 13.69
CA ALA A 9 1.36 7.53 12.74
C ALA A 9 2.57 6.62 13.04
N SER A 10 3.67 7.18 13.57
CA SER A 10 4.84 6.39 14.00
C SER A 10 4.58 5.48 15.20
N GLY A 11 3.52 5.74 15.97
CA GLY A 11 3.10 4.93 17.12
C GLY A 11 1.97 3.95 16.81
N VAL A 12 1.41 3.98 15.60
CA VAL A 12 0.38 3.02 15.17
C VAL A 12 1.08 1.79 14.62
N THR A 13 1.01 0.66 15.32
CA THR A 13 1.56 -0.62 14.86
C THR A 13 0.65 -1.25 13.79
N ARG A 14 1.21 -2.04 12.87
CA ARG A 14 0.49 -2.85 11.88
C ARG A 14 0.70 -4.35 12.11
N TRP A 15 0.00 -5.19 11.33
CA TRP A 15 0.13 -6.66 11.31
C TRP A 15 -0.45 -7.37 12.55
N HIS A 16 -1.46 -6.80 13.21
CA HIS A 16 -2.02 -7.38 14.44
C HIS A 16 -2.61 -8.80 14.27
N ILE A 17 -2.98 -9.18 13.05
CA ILE A 17 -3.55 -10.49 12.72
C ILE A 17 -2.52 -11.50 12.20
N VAL A 18 -1.28 -11.08 11.91
CA VAL A 18 -0.20 -11.94 11.40
C VAL A 18 1.06 -11.72 12.20
N ARG A 19 1.67 -12.78 12.75
CA ARG A 19 2.91 -12.63 13.51
C ARG A 19 4.06 -12.22 12.60
N THR A 20 4.76 -11.16 12.99
CA THR A 20 6.01 -10.71 12.40
C THR A 20 7.11 -10.73 13.47
N VAL A 21 8.38 -10.84 13.05
CA VAL A 21 9.54 -10.79 13.96
C VAL A 21 9.86 -9.37 14.44
N ALA A 22 9.40 -8.35 13.71
CA ALA A 22 9.50 -6.94 14.05
C ALA A 22 8.16 -6.25 13.81
N PRO A 23 7.79 -5.24 14.62
CA PRO A 23 6.62 -4.41 14.33
C PRO A 23 6.89 -3.50 13.14
N GLN A 24 5.87 -3.25 12.32
CA GLN A 24 5.85 -2.13 11.37
C GLN A 24 4.97 -1.04 11.95
N SER A 25 5.37 0.21 11.82
CA SER A 25 4.50 1.36 12.06
C SER A 25 3.72 1.76 10.80
N LEU A 26 2.59 2.44 10.98
CA LEU A 26 1.83 3.05 9.89
C LEU A 26 2.70 4.04 9.11
N ALA A 27 3.59 4.77 9.80
CA ALA A 27 4.51 5.70 9.15
C ALA A 27 5.54 5.00 8.25
N GLU A 28 6.13 3.88 8.69
CA GLU A 28 7.05 3.08 7.86
C GLU A 28 6.34 2.52 6.63
N HIS A 29 5.17 1.90 6.83
CA HIS A 29 4.37 1.42 5.71
C HIS A 29 4.00 2.52 4.73
N THR A 30 3.55 3.68 5.23
CA THR A 30 3.22 4.84 4.38
C THR A 30 4.42 5.32 3.57
N PHE A 31 5.62 5.31 4.16
CA PHE A 31 6.85 5.62 3.46
C PHE A 31 7.14 4.61 2.33
N ASP A 32 7.07 3.31 2.63
CA ASP A 32 7.29 2.25 1.65
C ASP A 32 6.31 2.39 0.47
N VAL A 33 5.01 2.51 0.74
CA VAL A 33 3.98 2.72 -0.28
C VAL A 33 4.23 3.98 -1.09
N THR A 34 4.63 5.08 -0.46
CA THR A 34 4.92 6.35 -1.16
C THR A 34 6.09 6.19 -2.12
N MET A 35 7.16 5.52 -1.72
CA MET A 35 8.34 5.33 -2.56
C MET A 35 8.08 4.37 -3.72
N ILE A 36 7.36 3.28 -3.47
CA ILE A 36 6.97 2.31 -4.52
C ILE A 36 6.01 2.97 -5.52
N ALA A 37 4.97 3.67 -5.02
CA ALA A 37 4.00 4.36 -5.87
C ALA A 37 4.67 5.41 -6.77
N ARG A 38 5.61 6.17 -6.21
CA ARG A 38 6.39 7.15 -6.96
C ARG A 38 7.21 6.49 -8.07
N ALA A 39 7.88 5.36 -7.80
CA ALA A 39 8.66 4.64 -8.80
C ALA A 39 7.76 4.16 -9.96
N ILE A 40 6.61 3.56 -9.64
CA ILE A 40 5.63 3.13 -10.64
C ILE A 40 5.14 4.32 -11.46
N ALA A 41 4.78 5.43 -10.81
CA ALA A 41 4.27 6.63 -11.48
C ALA A 41 5.28 7.18 -12.50
N LYS A 42 6.56 7.27 -12.12
CA LYS A 42 7.62 7.75 -13.01
C LYS A 42 7.78 6.89 -14.25
N ILE A 43 7.79 5.56 -14.09
CA ILE A 43 7.96 4.63 -15.22
C ILE A 43 6.69 4.64 -16.10
N ALA A 44 5.51 4.66 -15.49
CA ALA A 44 4.24 4.64 -16.20
C ALA A 44 3.86 6.00 -16.84
N GLY A 45 4.60 7.08 -16.56
CA GLY A 45 4.36 8.41 -17.14
C GLY A 45 3.26 9.23 -16.45
N TYR A 46 3.09 9.05 -15.14
CA TYR A 46 2.15 9.83 -14.31
C TYR A 46 2.91 10.89 -13.47
N ASP A 47 2.18 11.89 -13.00
CA ASP A 47 2.71 12.92 -12.09
C ASP A 47 3.07 12.28 -10.74
N ASP A 48 4.37 12.12 -10.49
CA ASP A 48 4.87 11.46 -9.30
C ASP A 48 4.62 12.29 -8.02
N TYR A 49 4.48 13.61 -8.13
CA TYR A 49 4.18 14.47 -6.99
C TYR A 49 2.74 14.28 -6.50
N GLU A 50 1.77 14.22 -7.41
CA GLU A 50 0.38 13.94 -7.05
C GLU A 50 0.20 12.53 -6.48
N ILE A 51 0.86 11.54 -7.08
CA ILE A 51 0.87 10.16 -6.59
C ILE A 51 1.48 10.07 -5.19
N MET A 52 2.61 10.74 -4.93
CA MET A 52 3.21 10.75 -3.59
C MET A 52 2.26 11.35 -2.55
N LYS A 53 1.58 12.46 -2.86
CA LYS A 53 0.59 13.04 -1.95
C LYS A 53 -0.57 12.08 -1.68
N ALA A 54 -1.03 11.36 -2.71
CA ALA A 54 -2.06 10.35 -2.57
C ALA A 54 -1.63 9.20 -1.67
N ALA A 55 -0.44 8.65 -1.92
CA ALA A 55 0.16 7.59 -1.12
C ALA A 55 0.36 8.01 0.34
N MET A 56 0.82 9.23 0.61
CA MET A 56 0.99 9.72 1.99
C MET A 56 -0.32 9.83 2.78
N LEU A 57 -1.46 9.90 2.11
CA LEU A 57 -2.78 10.07 2.72
C LEU A 57 -3.62 8.79 2.72
N HIS A 58 -3.16 7.71 2.06
CA HIS A 58 -4.00 6.56 1.72
C HIS A 58 -4.56 5.81 2.93
N ASP A 59 -3.80 5.69 4.03
CA ASP A 59 -4.21 5.05 5.29
C ASP A 59 -4.04 6.03 6.48
N LEU A 60 -3.87 7.35 6.24
CA LEU A 60 -3.54 8.30 7.32
C LEU A 60 -4.69 8.48 8.34
N ASP A 61 -5.93 8.18 7.99
CA ASP A 61 -7.04 8.15 8.94
C ASP A 61 -6.94 7.01 9.96
N GLU A 62 -6.09 6.02 9.73
CA GLU A 62 -5.79 4.94 10.67
C GLU A 62 -5.07 5.44 11.95
N ILE A 63 -4.64 6.71 12.01
CA ILE A 63 -4.23 7.35 13.27
C ILE A 63 -5.35 7.38 14.33
N TYR A 64 -6.61 7.33 13.89
CA TYR A 64 -7.77 7.34 14.78
C TYR A 64 -8.30 5.95 15.08
N THR A 65 -8.17 5.01 14.15
CA THR A 65 -8.74 3.65 14.27
C THR A 65 -7.71 2.60 14.71
N GLY A 66 -6.42 2.89 14.53
CA GLY A 66 -5.39 1.86 14.43
C GLY A 66 -5.46 1.15 13.06
N ASP A 67 -4.47 0.29 12.83
CA ASP A 67 -4.36 -0.53 11.61
C ASP A 67 -5.63 -1.34 11.34
N ILE A 68 -6.24 -1.14 10.17
CA ILE A 68 -7.47 -1.83 9.79
C ILE A 68 -7.10 -3.02 8.90
N PRO A 69 -7.24 -4.27 9.37
CA PRO A 69 -6.83 -5.42 8.58
C PRO A 69 -7.76 -5.63 7.38
N THR A 70 -7.20 -6.16 6.29
CA THR A 70 -7.88 -6.37 5.00
C THR A 70 -9.26 -7.05 5.11
N PRO A 71 -9.47 -8.12 5.91
CA PRO A 71 -10.80 -8.71 6.06
C PRO A 71 -11.86 -7.74 6.58
N THR A 72 -11.48 -6.79 7.43
CA THR A 72 -12.37 -5.72 7.92
C THR A 72 -12.68 -4.72 6.82
N LYS A 73 -11.67 -4.28 6.06
CA LYS A 73 -11.84 -3.38 4.91
C LYS A 73 -12.80 -4.00 3.87
N VAL A 74 -12.64 -5.28 3.54
CA VAL A 74 -13.53 -6.01 2.60
C VAL A 74 -14.96 -6.02 3.11
N ARG A 75 -15.19 -6.42 4.37
CA ARG A 75 -16.53 -6.48 4.94
C ARG A 75 -17.20 -5.11 5.01
N ALA A 76 -16.45 -4.05 5.27
CA ALA A 76 -16.99 -2.68 5.25
C ALA A 76 -17.48 -2.30 3.85
N ARG A 77 -16.67 -2.56 2.80
CA ARG A 77 -17.05 -2.28 1.40
C ARG A 77 -18.25 -3.08 0.94
N GLU A 78 -18.38 -4.35 1.34
CA GLU A 78 -19.57 -5.18 1.08
C GLU A 78 -20.85 -4.58 1.68
N ASN A 79 -20.72 -3.73 2.70
CA ASN A 79 -21.82 -3.01 3.33
C ASN A 79 -21.91 -1.54 2.87
N GLY A 80 -21.21 -1.17 1.79
CA GLY A 80 -21.22 0.18 1.21
C GLY A 80 -20.49 1.23 2.06
N ILE A 81 -19.58 0.79 2.93
CA ILE A 81 -18.75 1.68 3.75
C ILE A 81 -17.34 1.68 3.18
N GLU A 82 -16.93 2.80 2.59
CA GLU A 82 -15.53 3.02 2.25
C GLU A 82 -14.77 3.51 3.49
N LEU A 83 -13.73 2.76 3.82
CA LEU A 83 -12.74 3.13 4.82
C LEU A 83 -11.56 3.76 4.08
N ASN A 84 -10.96 4.79 4.68
CA ASN A 84 -9.76 5.45 4.17
C ASN A 84 -9.99 6.26 2.88
N ASP A 85 -10.81 7.31 2.99
CA ASP A 85 -11.19 8.24 1.91
C ASP A 85 -10.58 9.65 2.10
N LEU A 86 -9.47 9.73 2.83
CA LEU A 86 -8.96 11.02 3.33
C LEU A 86 -8.46 11.94 2.21
N TYR A 87 -7.95 11.39 1.10
CA TYR A 87 -7.34 12.20 0.02
C TYR A 87 -8.29 13.27 -0.51
N ALA A 88 -9.49 12.88 -0.94
CA ALA A 88 -10.48 13.82 -1.46
C ALA A 88 -10.92 14.84 -0.40
N LYS A 89 -11.09 14.40 0.85
CA LYS A 89 -11.47 15.25 1.97
C LYS A 89 -10.43 16.33 2.30
N VAL A 90 -9.14 16.01 2.15
CA VAL A 90 -8.04 16.93 2.48
C VAL A 90 -7.66 17.82 1.30
N THR A 91 -7.68 17.27 0.08
CA THR A 91 -7.18 17.98 -1.11
C THR A 91 -8.27 18.64 -1.94
N GLY A 92 -9.53 18.23 -1.77
CA GLY A 92 -10.65 18.66 -2.64
C GLY A 92 -10.60 18.06 -4.05
N ARG A 93 -9.76 17.05 -4.27
CA ARG A 93 -9.53 16.40 -5.57
C ARG A 93 -9.81 14.91 -5.48
N GLU A 94 -10.51 14.39 -6.49
CA GLU A 94 -10.67 12.95 -6.68
C GLU A 94 -9.49 12.38 -7.46
N LEU A 95 -9.02 11.20 -7.06
CA LEU A 95 -8.05 10.44 -7.84
C LEU A 95 -8.73 9.85 -9.07
N SER A 96 -8.02 9.86 -10.19
CA SER A 96 -8.43 9.06 -11.34
C SER A 96 -8.30 7.56 -11.04
N TYR A 97 -8.98 6.73 -11.84
CA TYR A 97 -8.88 5.27 -11.74
C TYR A 97 -7.42 4.79 -11.78
N ASN A 98 -6.61 5.35 -12.67
CA ASN A 98 -5.21 4.97 -12.86
C ASN A 98 -4.33 5.36 -11.67
N GLU A 99 -4.58 6.52 -11.06
CA GLU A 99 -3.86 6.92 -9.85
C GLU A 99 -4.22 6.03 -8.66
N THR A 100 -5.50 5.71 -8.49
CA THR A 100 -5.96 4.76 -7.47
C THR A 100 -5.33 3.38 -7.67
N LEU A 101 -5.23 2.90 -8.91
CA LEU A 101 -4.55 1.64 -9.23
C LEU A 101 -3.07 1.67 -8.82
N ILE A 102 -2.34 2.76 -9.11
CA ILE A 102 -0.92 2.88 -8.74
C ILE A 102 -0.77 2.79 -7.22
N ILE A 103 -1.63 3.46 -6.44
CA ILE A 103 -1.58 3.37 -4.97
C ILE A 103 -1.90 1.95 -4.50
N GLN A 104 -2.91 1.29 -5.05
CA GLN A 104 -3.28 -0.08 -4.68
C GLN A 104 -2.19 -1.11 -5.00
N ILE A 105 -1.50 -0.95 -6.13
CA ILE A 105 -0.36 -1.81 -6.52
C ILE A 105 0.79 -1.59 -5.54
N ALA A 106 1.12 -0.33 -5.22
CA ALA A 106 2.19 0.00 -4.30
C ALA A 106 1.94 -0.50 -2.87
N ASP A 107 0.71 -0.36 -2.39
CA ASP A 107 0.25 -0.87 -1.09
C ASP A 107 0.47 -2.39 -0.97
N LYS A 108 0.01 -3.14 -1.98
CA LYS A 108 0.22 -4.60 -2.04
C LYS A 108 1.70 -4.98 -2.09
N LEU A 109 2.51 -4.29 -2.89
CA LEU A 109 3.94 -4.56 -2.98
C LEU A 109 4.67 -4.29 -1.66
N ALA A 110 4.32 -3.21 -0.97
CA ALA A 110 4.86 -2.89 0.37
C ALA A 110 4.51 -3.99 1.38
N ASP A 111 3.26 -4.46 1.39
CA ASP A 111 2.81 -5.55 2.26
C ASP A 111 3.52 -6.87 1.94
N LEU A 112 3.71 -7.20 0.65
CA LEU A 112 4.45 -8.39 0.22
C LEU A 112 5.92 -8.32 0.64
N TYR A 113 6.57 -7.17 0.45
CA TYR A 113 7.94 -6.93 0.88
C TYR A 113 8.10 -7.10 2.39
N TRP A 114 7.22 -6.47 3.17
CA TRP A 114 7.30 -6.58 4.62
C TRP A 114 7.11 -8.03 5.09
N LEU A 115 6.11 -8.73 4.56
CA LEU A 115 5.80 -10.08 5.02
C LEU A 115 6.82 -11.13 4.54
N SER A 116 7.47 -10.93 3.39
CA SER A 116 8.57 -11.80 2.94
C SER A 116 9.79 -11.69 3.86
N MET A 117 10.06 -10.49 4.38
CA MET A 117 11.22 -10.20 5.23
C MET A 117 10.98 -10.54 6.69
N TYR A 118 9.81 -10.20 7.22
CA TYR A 118 9.54 -10.22 8.66
C TYR A 118 8.47 -11.23 9.09
N GLY A 119 7.78 -11.89 8.17
CA GLY A 119 6.70 -12.84 8.48
C GLY A 119 7.19 -14.05 9.29
N LEU A 120 6.43 -14.43 10.34
CA LEU A 120 6.78 -15.53 11.24
C LEU A 120 5.77 -16.68 11.22
N GLY A 121 6.26 -17.86 10.85
CA GLY A 121 5.52 -19.13 10.95
C GLY A 121 4.49 -19.36 9.84
N SER A 122 3.81 -20.50 9.92
CA SER A 122 2.97 -20.99 8.81
C SER A 122 1.77 -20.11 8.47
N HIS A 123 1.26 -19.33 9.43
CA HIS A 123 0.18 -18.39 9.16
C HIS A 123 0.67 -17.23 8.28
N ALA A 124 1.82 -16.64 8.61
CA ALA A 124 2.44 -15.59 7.80
C ALA A 124 2.76 -16.09 6.39
N SER A 125 3.34 -17.29 6.25
CA SER A 125 3.64 -17.86 4.91
C SER A 125 2.38 -18.07 4.05
N LYS A 126 1.26 -18.48 4.67
CA LYS A 126 -0.03 -18.60 3.97
C LYS A 126 -0.58 -17.22 3.58
N GLY A 127 -0.47 -16.24 4.48
CA GLY A 127 -0.85 -14.86 4.21
C GLY A 127 -0.06 -14.27 3.04
N LEU A 128 1.27 -14.45 3.03
CA LEU A 128 2.15 -14.02 1.95
C LEU A 128 1.73 -14.63 0.62
N LYS A 129 1.53 -15.95 0.57
CA LYS A 129 1.06 -16.62 -0.64
C LYS A 129 -0.28 -16.06 -1.12
N TRP A 130 -1.24 -15.90 -0.22
CA TRP A 130 -2.56 -15.37 -0.57
C TRP A 130 -2.47 -13.94 -1.11
N MET A 131 -1.70 -13.06 -0.47
CA MET A 131 -1.47 -11.70 -0.96
C MET A 131 -0.78 -11.68 -2.31
N TRP A 132 0.16 -12.61 -2.54
CA TRP A 132 0.84 -12.75 -3.82
C TRP A 132 -0.15 -13.11 -4.92
N ASP A 133 -1.00 -14.13 -4.68
CA ASP A 133 -2.04 -14.54 -5.62
C ASP A 133 -2.98 -13.36 -5.95
N GLN A 134 -3.41 -12.59 -4.95
CA GLN A 134 -4.24 -11.38 -5.15
C GLN A 134 -3.54 -10.27 -5.94
N TYR A 135 -2.23 -10.10 -5.74
CA TYR A 135 -1.44 -9.13 -6.49
C TYR A 135 -1.28 -9.54 -7.96
N GLN A 136 -1.04 -10.83 -8.23
CA GLN A 136 -0.99 -11.34 -9.61
C GLN A 136 -2.36 -11.22 -10.29
N GLU A 137 -3.45 -11.58 -9.61
CA GLU A 137 -4.82 -11.42 -10.12
C GLU A 137 -5.14 -9.97 -10.48
N LEU A 138 -4.73 -9.02 -9.64
CA LEU A 138 -4.85 -7.59 -9.93
C LEU A 138 -4.13 -7.26 -11.24
N LEU A 139 -2.83 -7.59 -11.36
CA LEU A 139 -2.03 -7.29 -12.55
C LEU A 139 -2.52 -7.98 -13.83
N ASP A 140 -3.22 -9.10 -13.73
CA ASP A 140 -3.78 -9.83 -14.87
C ASP A 140 -5.17 -9.36 -15.27
N THR A 141 -5.76 -8.43 -14.53
CA THR A 141 -7.02 -7.81 -14.90
C THR A 141 -6.85 -6.97 -16.17
N SER A 142 -7.69 -7.22 -17.18
CA SER A 142 -7.61 -6.57 -18.49
C SER A 142 -7.89 -5.06 -18.48
N SER A 143 -8.42 -4.53 -17.37
CA SER A 143 -8.66 -3.10 -17.18
C SER A 143 -7.42 -2.33 -16.74
N ILE A 144 -6.30 -2.99 -16.43
CA ILE A 144 -5.06 -2.29 -16.07
C ILE A 144 -4.33 -1.84 -17.35
N PRO A 145 -4.01 -0.54 -17.48
CA PRO A 145 -3.21 -0.04 -18.59
C PRO A 145 -1.83 -0.71 -18.67
N ASN A 146 -1.38 -1.07 -19.89
CA ASN A 146 -0.10 -1.75 -20.09
C ASN A 146 1.09 -1.01 -19.49
N ASN A 147 1.13 0.33 -19.60
CA ASN A 147 2.21 1.13 -19.03
C ASN A 147 2.28 1.02 -17.48
N ILE A 148 1.13 0.92 -16.80
CA ILE A 148 1.10 0.69 -15.35
C ILE A 148 1.52 -0.75 -15.03
N LYS A 149 1.04 -1.73 -15.80
CA LYS A 149 1.40 -3.14 -15.61
C LYS A 149 2.91 -3.36 -15.77
N GLU A 150 3.51 -2.81 -16.83
CA GLU A 150 4.94 -2.91 -17.09
C GLU A 150 5.75 -2.21 -15.99
N ALA A 151 5.35 -1.00 -15.59
CA ALA A 151 5.99 -0.28 -14.48
C ALA A 151 5.90 -1.05 -13.15
N ALA A 152 4.76 -1.65 -12.84
CA ALA A 152 4.58 -2.45 -11.63
C ALA A 152 5.51 -3.67 -11.63
N ARG A 153 5.65 -4.36 -12.77
CA ARG A 153 6.56 -5.51 -12.90
C ARG A 153 8.03 -5.12 -12.76
N GLU A 154 8.42 -3.97 -13.31
CA GLU A 154 9.79 -3.46 -13.17
C GLU A 154 10.11 -3.15 -11.71
N VAL A 155 9.21 -2.45 -11.02
CA VAL A 155 9.37 -2.11 -9.59
C VAL A 155 9.29 -3.36 -8.70
N GLU A 156 8.45 -4.35 -9.02
CA GLU A 156 8.40 -5.65 -8.33
C GLU A 156 9.77 -6.33 -8.32
N VAL A 157 10.47 -6.35 -9.47
CA VAL A 157 11.82 -6.93 -9.56
C VAL A 157 12.81 -6.19 -8.67
N ASP A 158 12.75 -4.85 -8.65
CA ASP A 158 13.63 -4.02 -7.83
C ASP A 158 13.36 -4.21 -6.32
N VAL A 159 12.09 -4.23 -5.90
CA VAL A 159 11.66 -4.42 -4.51
C VAL A 159 12.16 -5.74 -3.92
N PHE A 160 12.22 -6.81 -4.72
CA PHE A 160 12.70 -8.12 -4.29
C PHE A 160 14.14 -8.42 -4.72
N SER A 161 14.87 -7.43 -5.22
CA SER A 161 16.28 -7.59 -5.59
C SER A 161 17.14 -7.82 -4.35
N GLU A 162 18.11 -8.73 -4.46
CA GLU A 162 19.16 -8.94 -3.45
C GLU A 162 20.41 -8.07 -3.74
N GLU A 163 20.41 -7.30 -4.83
CA GLU A 163 21.53 -6.45 -5.20
C GLU A 163 21.59 -5.18 -4.34
N PHE A 164 22.70 -4.99 -3.63
CA PHE A 164 22.96 -3.78 -2.85
C PHE A 164 23.75 -2.76 -3.69
N THR A 165 23.18 -1.57 -3.91
CA THR A 165 23.81 -0.47 -4.65
C THR A 165 24.09 0.71 -3.72
N ILE A 166 25.27 1.35 -3.84
CA ILE A 166 25.72 2.50 -3.02
C ILE A 166 25.77 3.76 -3.88
#